data_AF-A0AB34GW82-F1
#
_entry.id   AF-A0AB34GW82-F1
#
_cell.length_a   1.000
_cell.length_b   1.000
_cell.length_c   1.000
_cell.angle_alpha   90.00
_cell.angle_beta   90.00
_cell.angle_gamma   90.00
#
_symmetry.space_group_name_H-M   'P 1'
#
loop_
_entity.id
_entity.type
_entity.pdbx_description
1 polymer ?
#
loop_
_entity_poly.entity_id
_entity_poly.type
_entity_poly.pdbx_seq_one_letter_code
_entity_poly.pdbx_strand_id
1 'polypeptide(L)'
;MPNPSSTSSPYPLPEEIRNLLADVETFVADVLRGENLSKKAKEKRDSLIKKIKDVKSIYLQEFQDKGDIEDGEEYDDPFAGPPDTISLASERYDKDDEAPSDGNQFPPVAAQDLPFVLKAGYLEKRRKDHSFLGFEWQKRWCALSKTVFYYYGSDKDKQQKGEFAIEGYNVRMNNTLRKDGKKDCCFEISAPDKRIYQFTAASPKDAEEWVQQLKFVLQDMGSDVIPEDDDERGDLYDDVDQPLPISSSPASSQPIDDEIYEELPGIYLW
;
A
#
# COMPACT_ATOMS: atom_id res chain seq x y z
N MET A 1 -25.22 -25.18 -19.99
CA MET A 1 -24.32 -26.06 -19.21
C MET A 1 -23.35 -25.18 -18.45
N PRO A 2 -23.39 -25.11 -17.11
CA PRO A 2 -22.32 -24.51 -16.33
C PRO A 2 -21.30 -25.57 -15.92
N ASN A 3 -20.02 -25.33 -16.21
CA ASN A 3 -18.91 -26.19 -15.81
C ASN A 3 -18.45 -25.84 -14.37
N PRO A 4 -17.95 -26.81 -13.58
CA PRO A 4 -17.98 -26.76 -12.13
C PRO A 4 -16.77 -26.09 -11.47
N SER A 5 -17.05 -25.60 -10.26
CA SER A 5 -16.19 -25.17 -9.17
C SER A 5 -14.78 -25.78 -9.14
N SER A 6 -13.75 -24.94 -9.31
CA SER A 6 -12.38 -25.29 -8.95
C SER A 6 -12.21 -25.15 -7.43
N THR A 7 -12.35 -26.25 -6.70
CA THR A 7 -11.89 -26.31 -5.31
C THR A 7 -10.37 -26.33 -5.31
N SER A 8 -9.74 -25.30 -4.73
CA SER A 8 -8.28 -25.26 -4.56
C SER A 8 -7.86 -26.30 -3.52
N SER A 9 -7.12 -27.32 -3.96
CA SER A 9 -6.46 -28.29 -3.08
C SER A 9 -5.44 -27.59 -2.17
N PRO A 10 -5.24 -28.04 -0.92
CA PRO A 10 -4.08 -27.60 -0.13
C PRO A 10 -2.81 -28.08 -0.84
N TYR A 11 -1.89 -27.15 -1.11
CA TYR A 11 -0.62 -27.49 -1.75
C TYR A 11 0.25 -28.29 -0.76
N PRO A 12 0.87 -29.39 -1.18
CA PRO A 12 1.75 -30.16 -0.31
C PRO A 12 2.94 -29.31 0.12
N LEU A 13 3.43 -29.54 1.34
CA LEU A 13 4.70 -28.96 1.79
C LEU A 13 5.78 -29.17 0.71
N PRO A 14 6.51 -28.12 0.32
CA PRO A 14 7.64 -28.26 -0.60
C PRO A 14 8.60 -29.34 -0.14
N GLU A 15 9.12 -30.12 -1.09
CA GLU A 15 9.97 -31.28 -0.81
C GLU A 15 11.22 -30.90 -0.02
N GLU A 16 11.79 -29.73 -0.29
CA GLU A 16 12.96 -29.19 0.40
C GLU A 16 12.67 -28.94 1.88
N ILE A 17 11.46 -28.46 2.20
CA ILE A 17 11.02 -28.20 3.57
C ILE A 17 10.73 -29.50 4.31
N ARG A 18 10.13 -30.49 3.63
CA ARG A 18 9.92 -31.83 4.18
C ARG A 18 11.23 -32.52 4.51
N ASN A 19 12.22 -32.41 3.63
CA ASN A 19 13.55 -32.98 3.81
C ASN A 19 14.27 -32.31 4.98
N LEU A 20 14.26 -30.97 5.05
CA LEU A 20 14.82 -30.23 6.18
C LEU A 20 14.15 -30.62 7.50
N LEU A 21 12.82 -30.77 7.53
CA LEU A 21 12.09 -31.16 8.73
C LEU A 21 12.44 -32.59 9.18
N ALA A 22 12.69 -33.49 8.22
CA ALA A 22 13.17 -34.83 8.51
C ALA A 22 14.60 -34.80 9.10
N ASP A 23 15.51 -34.02 8.50
CA ASP A 23 16.89 -33.87 9.00
C ASP A 23 16.93 -33.29 10.41
N VAL A 24 16.12 -32.27 10.68
CA VAL A 24 15.99 -31.68 12.02
C VAL A 24 15.37 -32.67 13.00
N GLU A 25 14.36 -33.46 12.60
CA GLU A 25 13.80 -34.49 13.46
C GLU A 25 14.85 -35.55 13.83
N THR A 26 15.58 -36.08 12.85
CA THR A 26 16.65 -37.06 13.08
C THR A 26 17.74 -36.50 13.99
N PHE A 27 18.15 -35.24 13.79
CA PHE A 27 19.12 -34.60 14.66
C PHE A 27 18.61 -34.51 16.12
N VAL A 28 17.38 -34.06 16.32
CA VAL A 28 16.84 -33.82 17.66
C VAL A 28 16.42 -35.12 18.36
N ALA A 29 15.86 -36.08 17.63
CA ALA A 29 15.32 -37.33 18.17
C ALA A 29 16.37 -38.45 18.29
N ASP A 30 17.38 -38.47 17.42
CA ASP A 30 18.36 -39.56 17.36
C ASP A 30 19.77 -39.09 17.75
N VAL A 31 20.29 -38.04 17.12
CA VAL A 31 21.64 -37.53 17.44
C VAL A 31 21.69 -36.99 18.87
N LEU A 32 20.75 -36.14 19.25
CA LEU A 32 20.68 -35.55 20.61
C LEU A 32 20.10 -36.51 21.68
N ARG A 33 19.78 -37.76 21.33
CA ARG A 33 19.21 -38.74 22.29
C ARG A 33 20.25 -39.20 23.31
N GLY A 34 21.45 -39.53 22.83
CA GLY A 34 22.57 -40.06 23.63
C GLY A 34 23.52 -39.00 24.19
N GLU A 35 23.34 -37.75 23.79
CA GLU A 35 24.21 -36.64 24.20
C GLU A 35 24.02 -36.23 25.66
N ASN A 36 25.09 -35.75 26.28
CA ASN A 36 25.10 -35.36 27.68
C ASN A 36 24.52 -33.95 27.86
N LEU A 37 23.19 -33.85 27.71
CA LEU A 37 22.44 -32.61 27.74
C LEU A 37 22.06 -32.17 29.16
N SER A 38 22.08 -30.87 29.41
CA SER A 38 21.49 -30.29 30.62
C SER A 38 19.98 -30.58 30.72
N LYS A 39 19.41 -30.55 31.93
CA LYS A 39 17.97 -30.74 32.14
C LYS A 39 17.12 -29.82 31.24
N LYS A 40 17.48 -28.54 31.18
CA LYS A 40 16.84 -27.52 30.34
C LYS A 40 16.95 -27.84 28.84
N ALA A 41 18.07 -28.40 28.40
CA ALA A 41 18.27 -28.80 27.01
C ALA A 41 17.44 -30.04 26.65
N LYS A 42 17.29 -31.01 27.57
CA LYS A 42 16.40 -32.17 27.39
C LYS A 42 14.94 -31.73 27.26
N GLU A 43 14.47 -30.84 28.12
CA GLU A 43 13.11 -30.28 28.04
C GLU A 43 12.86 -29.55 26.70
N LYS A 44 13.84 -28.77 26.23
CA LYS A 44 13.75 -28.11 24.92
C LYS A 44 13.76 -29.10 23.75
N ARG A 45 14.59 -30.15 23.81
CA ARG A 45 14.64 -31.23 22.82
C ARG A 45 13.27 -31.92 22.73
N ASP A 46 12.70 -32.29 23.86
CA ASP A 46 11.41 -32.99 23.91
C ASP A 46 10.26 -32.08 23.43
N SER A 47 10.30 -30.78 23.77
CA SER A 47 9.36 -29.79 23.23
C SER A 47 9.48 -29.62 21.71
N LEU A 48 10.70 -29.64 21.17
CA LEU A 48 10.95 -29.50 19.74
C LEU A 48 10.48 -30.73 18.96
N ILE A 49 10.69 -31.94 19.50
CA ILE A 49 10.15 -33.19 18.93
C ILE A 49 8.61 -33.12 18.85
N LYS A 50 7.95 -32.65 19.91
CA LYS A 50 6.49 -32.48 19.91
C LYS A 50 6.02 -31.54 18.81
N LYS A 51 6.63 -30.36 18.69
CA LYS A 51 6.29 -29.38 17.65
C LYS A 51 6.49 -29.91 16.24
N ILE A 52 7.57 -30.66 16.00
CA ILE A 52 7.83 -31.28 14.69
C ILE A 52 6.72 -32.28 14.35
N LYS A 53 6.28 -33.11 15.31
CA LYS A 53 5.16 -34.04 15.12
C LYS A 53 3.84 -33.33 14.85
N ASP A 54 3.54 -32.26 15.60
CA ASP A 54 2.31 -31.48 15.42
C ASP A 54 2.27 -30.86 14.02
N VAL A 55 3.38 -30.28 13.55
CA VAL A 55 3.52 -29.75 12.19
C VAL A 55 3.31 -30.85 11.15
N LYS A 56 3.98 -32.01 11.29
CA LYS A 56 3.78 -33.13 10.36
C LYS A 56 2.33 -33.63 10.32
N SER A 57 1.64 -33.66 11.46
CA SER A 57 0.24 -34.07 11.54
C SER A 57 -0.68 -33.10 10.81
N ILE A 58 -0.47 -31.78 10.96
CA ILE A 58 -1.27 -30.76 10.26
C ILE A 58 -1.18 -30.95 8.75
N TYR A 59 0.03 -31.15 8.23
CA TYR A 59 0.25 -31.30 6.79
C TYR A 59 -0.04 -32.70 6.25
N LEU A 60 -0.18 -33.73 7.10
CA LEU A 60 -0.57 -35.08 6.66
C LEU A 60 -2.09 -35.26 6.70
N GLN A 61 -2.76 -34.63 7.67
CA GLN A 61 -4.21 -34.68 7.84
C GLN A 61 -4.93 -33.89 6.75
N GLU A 62 -4.34 -32.79 6.24
CA GLU A 62 -4.84 -32.07 5.06
C GLU A 62 -4.82 -32.90 3.75
N PHE A 63 -4.12 -34.05 3.72
CA PHE A 63 -4.06 -34.94 2.56
C PHE A 63 -4.93 -36.19 2.66
N GLN A 64 -5.42 -36.54 3.84
CA GLN A 64 -6.30 -37.69 4.05
C GLN A 64 -7.79 -37.32 4.07
N ASP A 65 -8.13 -36.05 4.30
CA ASP A 65 -9.54 -35.59 4.37
C ASP A 65 -10.21 -35.41 2.98
N LYS A 66 -9.62 -35.97 1.91
CA LYS A 66 -10.15 -35.88 0.53
C LYS A 66 -10.17 -37.20 -0.24
N GLY A 67 -10.16 -38.33 0.45
CA GLY A 67 -10.33 -39.63 -0.17
C GLY A 67 -10.76 -40.68 0.83
N ASP A 68 -12.06 -40.74 1.13
CA ASP A 68 -12.83 -41.98 0.97
C ASP A 68 -14.34 -41.66 1.11
N ILE A 69 -15.07 -42.01 0.05
CA ILE A 69 -16.53 -42.03 0.00
C ILE A 69 -16.95 -43.37 0.61
N GLU A 70 -17.85 -43.36 1.60
CA GLU A 70 -19.13 -44.09 1.58
C GLU A 70 -19.81 -44.11 2.96
N ASP A 71 -21.11 -43.79 2.91
CA ASP A 71 -22.20 -44.26 3.77
C ASP A 71 -22.63 -43.43 5.00
N GLY A 72 -23.94 -43.16 5.06
CA GLY A 72 -24.67 -42.95 6.33
C GLY A 72 -25.16 -41.54 6.68
N GLU A 73 -26.22 -41.09 6.00
CA GLU A 73 -27.46 -40.48 6.55
C GLU A 73 -27.45 -39.40 7.68
N GLU A 74 -28.01 -38.23 7.30
CA GLU A 74 -29.14 -37.53 7.96
C GLU A 74 -28.94 -36.49 9.13
N TYR A 75 -29.07 -35.18 8.81
CA TYR A 75 -29.70 -33.98 9.51
C TYR A 75 -29.20 -33.59 10.94
N ASP A 76 -29.20 -32.36 11.48
CA ASP A 76 -29.74 -31.02 11.16
C ASP A 76 -28.91 -29.97 11.97
N ASP A 77 -28.79 -28.73 11.47
CA ASP A 77 -28.31 -27.52 12.17
C ASP A 77 -29.50 -26.84 12.88
N PRO A 78 -29.42 -26.33 14.14
CA PRO A 78 -29.13 -24.89 14.34
C PRO A 78 -28.60 -24.46 15.74
N PHE A 79 -27.70 -23.47 15.77
CA PHE A 79 -27.31 -22.62 16.92
C PHE A 79 -26.28 -23.14 17.96
N ALA A 80 -25.00 -22.77 17.76
CA ALA A 80 -24.15 -22.21 18.82
C ALA A 80 -23.12 -21.23 18.22
N GLY A 81 -23.08 -20.00 18.71
CA GLY A 81 -22.47 -18.82 18.08
C GLY A 81 -20.93 -18.67 18.11
N PRO A 82 -20.42 -17.50 17.64
CA PRO A 82 -18.99 -17.23 17.37
C PRO A 82 -18.37 -16.26 18.42
N PRO A 83 -17.14 -15.70 18.28
CA PRO A 83 -15.87 -16.15 17.68
C PRO A 83 -14.64 -15.84 18.59
N ASP A 84 -13.43 -15.88 17.99
CA ASP A 84 -12.22 -15.09 18.36
C ASP A 84 -11.19 -15.66 19.35
N THR A 85 -10.27 -16.49 18.84
CA THR A 85 -8.92 -16.66 19.43
C THR A 85 -7.80 -16.77 18.38
N ILE A 86 -7.87 -16.04 17.26
CA ILE A 86 -6.75 -15.90 16.32
C ILE A 86 -6.43 -14.40 16.17
N SER A 87 -5.53 -13.89 17.01
CA SER A 87 -4.91 -12.56 16.80
C SER A 87 -3.57 -12.35 17.49
N LEU A 88 -3.15 -13.21 18.42
CA LEU A 88 -1.96 -12.94 19.25
C LEU A 88 -0.59 -13.35 18.66
N ALA A 89 -0.56 -13.94 17.47
CA ALA A 89 0.69 -14.39 16.85
C ALA A 89 1.36 -13.31 15.96
N SER A 90 0.59 -12.41 15.36
CA SER A 90 1.09 -11.42 14.39
C SER A 90 1.76 -10.21 15.06
N GLU A 91 1.34 -9.82 16.27
CA GLU A 91 1.77 -8.58 16.93
C GLU A 91 3.22 -8.61 17.46
N ARG A 92 3.81 -9.79 17.69
CA ARG A 92 5.10 -9.90 18.41
C ARG A 92 6.33 -9.58 17.55
N TYR A 93 6.18 -9.41 16.24
CA TYR A 93 7.32 -9.29 15.31
C TYR A 93 7.40 -7.96 14.55
N ASP A 94 6.49 -7.01 14.83
CA ASP A 94 6.41 -5.74 14.10
C ASP A 94 7.28 -4.61 14.69
N LYS A 95 7.76 -4.74 15.94
CA LYS A 95 8.53 -3.68 16.62
C LYS A 95 9.93 -3.43 16.05
N ASP A 96 10.42 -4.32 15.19
CA ASP A 96 11.77 -4.23 14.62
C ASP A 96 11.80 -3.54 13.23
N ASP A 97 10.63 -3.13 12.68
CA ASP A 97 10.56 -2.47 11.36
C ASP A 97 10.73 -0.93 11.43
N GLU A 98 10.86 -0.39 12.65
CA GLU A 98 11.00 1.05 12.92
C GLU A 98 12.49 1.45 12.99
N ALA A 99 13.05 1.76 11.81
CA ALA A 99 14.26 2.57 11.72
C ALA A 99 13.86 4.06 11.83
N PRO A 100 14.74 4.95 12.34
CA PRO A 100 14.39 6.33 12.63
C PRO A 100 13.96 7.02 11.33
N SER A 101 12.67 7.28 11.20
CA SER A 101 12.14 8.15 10.17
C SER A 101 12.65 9.56 10.48
N ASP A 102 13.19 10.24 9.46
CA ASP A 102 13.57 11.64 9.51
C ASP A 102 12.39 12.48 10.01
N GLY A 103 12.40 12.83 11.31
CA GLY A 103 11.70 13.98 11.91
C GLY A 103 10.16 14.09 11.83
N ASN A 104 9.48 13.35 10.95
CA ASN A 104 8.09 13.56 10.58
C ASN A 104 7.32 12.23 10.63
N GLN A 105 7.19 11.63 11.81
CA GLN A 105 6.23 10.56 12.04
C GLN A 105 4.82 11.13 11.95
N PHE A 106 3.96 10.54 11.12
CA PHE A 106 2.57 10.98 11.03
C PHE A 106 1.82 10.52 12.28
N PRO A 107 0.83 11.29 12.76
CA PRO A 107 0.10 10.91 13.97
C PRO A 107 -0.56 9.53 13.81
N PRO A 108 -0.69 8.76 14.89
CA PRO A 108 -1.51 7.55 14.89
C PRO A 108 -2.92 7.84 14.39
N VAL A 109 -3.38 7.09 13.39
CA VAL A 109 -4.71 7.22 12.81
C VAL A 109 -5.30 5.82 12.59
N ALA A 110 -6.60 5.66 12.83
CA ALA A 110 -7.28 4.39 12.56
C ALA A 110 -7.48 4.20 11.06
N ALA A 111 -7.46 2.95 10.60
CA ALA A 111 -7.68 2.61 9.19
C ALA A 111 -8.98 3.22 8.63
N GLN A 112 -10.03 3.24 9.45
CA GLN A 112 -11.35 3.77 9.09
C GLN A 112 -11.45 5.31 9.14
N ASP A 113 -10.51 5.97 9.81
CA ASP A 113 -10.49 7.42 10.01
C ASP A 113 -9.56 8.13 9.02
N LEU A 114 -8.94 7.40 8.08
CA LEU A 114 -8.07 7.97 7.06
C LEU A 114 -8.85 8.93 6.13
N PRO A 115 -8.44 10.20 6.03
CA PRO A 115 -9.12 11.15 5.16
C PRO A 115 -8.66 10.99 3.70
N PHE A 116 -9.53 11.29 2.73
CA PHE A 116 -9.17 11.32 1.29
C PHE A 116 -8.39 10.09 0.78
N VAL A 117 -8.93 8.89 1.05
CA VAL A 117 -8.36 7.63 0.57
C VAL A 117 -8.57 7.52 -0.93
N LEU A 118 -7.46 7.55 -1.69
CA LEU A 118 -7.46 7.45 -3.16
C LEU A 118 -7.54 6.00 -3.61
N LYS A 119 -6.84 5.10 -2.92
CA LYS A 119 -6.92 3.64 -3.12
C LYS A 119 -6.58 2.93 -1.83
N ALA A 120 -7.33 1.87 -1.53
CA ALA A 120 -7.06 1.00 -0.40
C ALA A 120 -7.32 -0.47 -0.76
N GLY A 121 -6.65 -1.37 -0.07
CA GLY A 121 -6.78 -2.80 -0.31
C GLY A 121 -5.69 -3.62 0.38
N TYR A 122 -5.90 -4.93 0.42
CA TYR A 122 -4.93 -5.85 0.97
C TYR A 122 -3.78 -6.10 -0.01
N LEU A 123 -2.55 -5.99 0.50
CA LEU A 123 -1.31 -6.30 -0.20
C LEU A 123 -0.44 -7.20 0.70
N GLU A 124 0.43 -7.99 0.10
CA GLU A 124 1.53 -8.63 0.84
C GLU A 124 2.74 -7.70 0.78
N LYS A 125 3.17 -7.13 1.90
CA LYS A 125 4.37 -6.28 2.02
C LYS A 125 5.57 -7.14 2.37
N ARG A 126 6.69 -6.98 1.66
CA ARG A 126 7.95 -7.66 1.99
C ARG A 126 8.56 -7.08 3.27
N ARG A 127 9.09 -7.95 4.14
CA ARG A 127 9.88 -7.54 5.31
C ARG A 127 11.23 -6.98 4.87
N LYS A 128 11.77 -6.07 5.69
CA LYS A 128 13.09 -5.45 5.45
C LYS A 128 14.21 -6.47 5.66
N ASP A 129 14.08 -7.29 6.69
CA ASP A 129 15.00 -8.34 7.06
C ASP A 129 14.69 -9.63 6.29
N HIS A 130 15.75 -10.36 5.90
CA HIS A 130 15.62 -11.73 5.42
C HIS A 130 15.13 -12.60 6.58
N SER A 131 13.81 -12.67 6.76
CA SER A 131 13.19 -13.49 7.78
C SER A 131 13.60 -14.95 7.60
N PHE A 132 14.40 -15.43 8.54
CA PHE A 132 15.00 -16.78 8.60
C PHE A 132 13.96 -17.91 8.68
N LEU A 133 12.68 -17.57 8.88
CA LEU A 133 11.57 -18.49 9.12
C LEU A 133 10.50 -18.46 8.02
N GLY A 134 10.79 -17.89 6.84
CA GLY A 134 9.92 -18.02 5.66
C GLY A 134 8.72 -17.06 5.58
N PHE A 135 8.54 -16.15 6.53
CA PHE A 135 7.51 -15.09 6.46
C PHE A 135 8.06 -13.81 5.82
N GLU A 136 8.64 -13.94 4.62
CA GLU A 136 9.21 -12.81 3.88
C GLU A 136 8.12 -11.79 3.49
N TRP A 137 6.90 -12.26 3.24
CA TRP A 137 5.76 -11.47 2.79
C TRP A 137 4.66 -11.47 3.85
N GLN A 138 4.20 -10.29 4.26
CA GLN A 138 3.18 -10.11 5.29
C GLN A 138 1.94 -9.45 4.71
N LYS A 139 0.77 -10.06 4.92
CA LYS A 139 -0.51 -9.42 4.57
C LYS A 139 -0.69 -8.14 5.39
N ARG A 140 -1.00 -7.05 4.69
CA ARG A 140 -1.26 -5.72 5.25
C ARG A 140 -2.43 -5.09 4.52
N TRP A 141 -3.31 -4.42 5.26
CA TRP A 141 -4.25 -3.50 4.63
C TRP A 141 -3.52 -2.20 4.34
N CYS A 142 -3.42 -1.83 3.08
CA CYS A 142 -2.68 -0.66 2.63
C CYS A 142 -3.65 0.40 2.12
N ALA A 143 -3.34 1.67 2.38
CA ALA A 143 -4.15 2.79 1.93
C ALA A 143 -3.26 3.96 1.52
N LEU A 144 -3.50 4.49 0.33
CA LEU A 144 -2.94 5.74 -0.14
C LEU A 144 -3.93 6.86 0.18
N SER A 145 -3.57 7.71 1.14
CA SER A 145 -4.35 8.87 1.58
C SER A 145 -3.59 10.14 1.20
N LYS A 146 -4.15 10.93 0.28
CA LYS A 146 -3.45 12.06 -0.36
C LYS A 146 -2.08 11.63 -0.91
N THR A 147 -1.00 12.05 -0.26
CA THR A 147 0.41 11.81 -0.63
C THR A 147 1.13 10.88 0.37
N VAL A 148 0.40 10.23 1.27
CA VAL A 148 0.95 9.37 2.32
C VAL A 148 0.43 7.95 2.15
N PHE A 149 1.35 7.00 2.14
CA PHE A 149 1.04 5.58 2.08
C PHE A 149 1.06 4.98 3.48
N TYR A 150 -0.07 4.46 3.93
CA TYR A 150 -0.23 3.80 5.21
C TYR A 150 -0.38 2.29 5.05
N TYR A 151 0.10 1.52 6.03
CA TYR A 151 -0.17 0.10 6.11
C TYR A 151 -0.51 -0.36 7.53
N TYR A 152 -1.47 -1.27 7.63
CA TYR A 152 -2.08 -1.78 8.86
C TYR A 152 -2.05 -3.31 8.86
N GLY A 153 -2.25 -3.93 10.02
CA GLY A 153 -2.52 -5.37 10.08
C GLY A 153 -3.86 -5.70 9.43
N SER A 154 -4.88 -4.90 9.72
CA SER A 154 -6.23 -5.02 9.16
C SER A 154 -6.86 -3.65 8.85
N ASP A 155 -7.96 -3.65 8.11
CA ASP A 155 -8.81 -2.47 7.83
C ASP A 155 -9.61 -1.97 9.05
N LYS A 156 -9.48 -2.63 10.20
CA LYS A 156 -10.16 -2.28 11.46
C LYS A 156 -9.18 -1.81 12.55
N ASP A 157 -7.88 -1.79 12.23
CA ASP A 157 -6.86 -1.40 13.19
C ASP A 157 -7.00 0.09 13.55
N LYS A 158 -6.84 0.38 14.84
CA LYS A 158 -6.94 1.75 15.37
C LYS A 158 -5.66 2.59 15.18
N GLN A 159 -4.59 1.96 14.70
CA GLN A 159 -3.29 2.58 14.49
C GLN A 159 -2.55 1.87 13.37
N GLN A 160 -1.89 2.64 12.51
CA GLN A 160 -1.04 2.11 11.45
C GLN A 160 0.18 1.38 12.01
N LYS A 161 0.63 0.37 11.27
CA LYS A 161 1.91 -0.32 11.52
C LYS A 161 3.10 0.49 11.00
N GLY A 162 2.82 1.46 10.14
CA GLY A 162 3.77 2.44 9.67
C GLY A 162 3.24 3.13 8.43
N GLU A 163 3.97 4.15 8.04
CA GLU A 163 3.60 5.03 6.95
C GLU A 163 4.84 5.68 6.32
N PHE A 164 4.65 6.24 5.14
CA PHE A 164 5.66 7.08 4.49
C PHE A 164 5.01 8.02 3.47
N ALA A 165 5.53 9.24 3.36
CA ALA A 165 5.18 10.14 2.28
C ALA A 165 5.76 9.59 0.96
N ILE A 166 4.95 9.53 -0.09
CA ILE A 166 5.39 9.03 -1.40
C ILE A 166 6.19 10.08 -2.19
N GLU A 167 6.30 11.31 -1.69
CA GLU A 167 7.06 12.36 -2.35
C GLU A 167 8.53 11.97 -2.59
N GLY A 168 9.00 12.19 -3.82
CA GLY A 168 10.35 11.80 -4.27
C GLY A 168 10.53 10.30 -4.51
N TYR A 169 9.51 9.47 -4.31
CA TYR A 169 9.54 8.07 -4.69
C TYR A 169 9.19 7.86 -6.16
N ASN A 170 9.64 6.72 -6.68
CA ASN A 170 9.23 6.15 -7.95
C ASN A 170 8.53 4.82 -7.70
N VAL A 171 7.59 4.46 -8.58
CA VAL A 171 6.86 3.19 -8.50
C VAL A 171 6.98 2.41 -9.81
N ARG A 172 7.21 1.10 -9.72
CA ARG A 172 7.31 0.20 -10.89
C ARG A 172 6.85 -1.21 -10.59
N MET A 173 6.37 -1.90 -11.63
CA MET A 173 6.22 -3.36 -11.62
C MET A 173 7.59 -4.02 -11.50
N ASN A 174 7.71 -5.10 -10.73
CA ASN A 174 8.96 -5.84 -10.57
C ASN A 174 8.68 -7.34 -10.40
N ASN A 175 8.82 -8.10 -11.49
CA ASN A 175 8.58 -9.54 -11.52
C ASN A 175 9.77 -10.39 -11.02
N THR A 176 10.85 -9.76 -10.55
CA THR A 176 12.02 -10.46 -10.01
C THR A 176 11.95 -10.63 -8.48
N LEU A 177 10.94 -10.03 -7.85
CA LEU A 177 10.76 -10.04 -6.39
C LEU A 177 10.35 -11.41 -5.84
N ARG A 178 9.77 -12.27 -6.68
CA ARG A 178 9.35 -13.63 -6.32
C ARG A 178 9.72 -14.60 -7.43
N LYS A 179 9.82 -15.87 -7.06
CA LYS A 179 10.06 -16.99 -7.99
C LYS A 179 8.81 -17.84 -8.25
N ASP A 180 7.75 -17.63 -7.47
CA ASP A 180 6.48 -18.36 -7.59
C ASP A 180 5.54 -17.70 -8.62
N GLY A 181 4.35 -18.29 -8.80
CA GLY A 181 3.34 -17.81 -9.74
C GLY A 181 2.79 -16.40 -9.44
N LYS A 182 3.11 -15.81 -8.27
CA LYS A 182 2.72 -14.44 -7.90
C LYS A 182 3.72 -13.39 -8.35
N LYS A 183 4.81 -13.77 -9.02
CA LYS A 183 5.84 -12.83 -9.49
C LYS A 183 5.28 -11.69 -10.35
N ASP A 184 4.27 -11.95 -11.16
CA ASP A 184 3.69 -10.93 -12.05
C ASP A 184 2.68 -10.02 -11.32
N CYS A 185 2.39 -10.29 -10.04
CA CYS A 185 1.57 -9.44 -9.16
C CYS A 185 2.42 -8.48 -8.31
N CYS A 186 3.73 -8.37 -8.59
CA CYS A 186 4.68 -7.67 -7.74
C CYS A 186 5.02 -6.27 -8.26
N PHE A 187 5.13 -5.32 -7.35
CA PHE A 187 5.57 -3.94 -7.61
C PHE A 187 6.37 -3.40 -6.43
N GLU A 188 7.09 -2.30 -6.65
CA GLU A 188 7.88 -1.64 -5.61
C GLU A 188 7.81 -0.12 -5.70
N ILE A 189 7.96 0.51 -4.54
CA ILE A 189 8.03 1.95 -4.34
C ILE A 189 9.44 2.24 -3.79
N SER A 190 10.25 2.95 -4.56
CA SER A 190 11.69 3.13 -4.31
C SER A 190 12.14 4.57 -4.56
N ALA A 191 13.11 5.06 -3.80
CA ALA A 191 13.83 6.30 -4.09
C ALA A 191 15.35 6.05 -3.94
N PRO A 192 16.22 6.82 -4.61
CA PRO A 192 17.67 6.59 -4.60
C PRO A 192 18.32 6.62 -3.20
N ASP A 193 17.75 7.42 -2.30
CA ASP A 193 18.26 7.73 -0.96
C ASP A 193 17.31 7.29 0.16
N LYS A 194 16.17 6.65 -0.18
CA LYS A 194 15.17 6.20 0.79
C LYS A 194 14.98 4.69 0.77
N ARG A 195 14.30 4.19 1.80
CA ARG A 195 13.92 2.78 1.92
C ARG A 195 13.07 2.33 0.73
N ILE A 196 13.35 1.15 0.20
CA ILE A 196 12.50 0.48 -0.81
C ILE A 196 11.38 -0.30 -0.13
N TYR A 197 10.15 -0.13 -0.61
CA TYR A 197 8.98 -0.89 -0.19
C TYR A 197 8.52 -1.80 -1.32
N GLN A 198 8.35 -3.09 -1.04
CA GLN A 198 8.03 -4.12 -2.03
C GLN A 198 6.71 -4.78 -1.68
N PHE A 199 5.84 -4.96 -2.68
CA PHE A 199 4.48 -5.42 -2.51
C PHE A 199 4.11 -6.50 -3.54
N THR A 200 3.23 -7.41 -3.13
CA THR A 200 2.51 -8.34 -4.01
C THR A 200 1.00 -8.09 -3.89
N ALA A 201 0.33 -7.84 -5.00
CA ALA A 201 -1.12 -7.70 -5.06
C ALA A 201 -1.83 -9.06 -5.26
N ALA A 202 -3.16 -9.05 -5.22
CA ALA A 202 -3.96 -10.27 -5.40
C ALA A 202 -3.91 -10.78 -6.86
N SER A 203 -3.74 -9.89 -7.83
CA SER A 203 -3.61 -10.22 -9.26
C SER A 203 -2.64 -9.27 -9.97
N PRO A 204 -2.16 -9.62 -11.19
CA PRO A 204 -1.34 -8.72 -12.00
C PRO A 204 -2.07 -7.41 -12.32
N LYS A 205 -3.37 -7.49 -12.59
CA LYS A 205 -4.22 -6.33 -12.84
C LYS A 205 -4.30 -5.41 -11.61
N ASP A 206 -4.50 -5.98 -10.42
CA ASP A 206 -4.54 -5.17 -9.19
C ASP A 206 -3.19 -4.47 -8.95
N ALA A 207 -2.07 -5.15 -9.22
CA ALA A 207 -0.74 -4.56 -9.12
C ALA A 207 -0.57 -3.40 -10.10
N GLU A 208 -1.01 -3.57 -11.36
CA GLU A 208 -0.98 -2.50 -12.36
C GLU A 208 -1.84 -1.30 -11.93
N GLU A 209 -3.04 -1.52 -11.39
CA GLU A 209 -3.90 -0.44 -10.88
C GLU A 209 -3.24 0.31 -9.70
N TRP A 210 -2.58 -0.40 -8.78
CA TRP A 210 -1.80 0.23 -7.71
C TRP A 210 -0.67 1.09 -8.27
N VAL A 211 0.10 0.57 -9.22
CA VAL A 211 1.19 1.30 -9.89
C VAL A 211 0.65 2.52 -10.62
N GLN A 212 -0.45 2.40 -11.36
CA GLN A 212 -1.07 3.52 -12.09
C GLN A 212 -1.55 4.62 -11.14
N GLN A 213 -2.27 4.26 -10.07
CA GLN A 213 -2.74 5.23 -9.09
C GLN A 213 -1.58 5.97 -8.42
N LEU A 214 -0.53 5.24 -8.02
CA LEU A 214 0.66 5.85 -7.42
C LEU A 214 1.40 6.76 -8.40
N LYS A 215 1.56 6.34 -9.66
CA LYS A 215 2.17 7.18 -10.70
C LYS A 215 1.38 8.46 -10.92
N PHE A 216 0.06 8.37 -10.98
CA PHE A 216 -0.81 9.53 -11.16
C PHE A 216 -0.58 10.57 -10.06
N VAL A 217 -0.61 10.14 -8.79
CA VAL A 217 -0.37 11.05 -7.65
C VAL A 217 1.05 11.62 -7.67
N LEU A 218 2.07 10.81 -7.99
CA LEU A 218 3.45 11.29 -8.10
C LEU A 218 3.65 12.32 -9.22
N GLN A 219 2.94 12.17 -10.33
CA GLN A 219 2.99 13.11 -11.46
C GLN A 219 2.25 14.41 -11.15
N ASP A 220 1.07 14.33 -10.54
CA ASP A 220 0.26 15.48 -10.12
C ASP A 220 1.04 16.38 -9.14
N MET A 221 1.76 15.77 -8.19
CA MET A 221 2.67 16.50 -7.28
C MET A 221 3.84 17.19 -8.01
N GLY A 222 4.24 16.70 -9.19
CA GLY A 222 5.30 17.29 -9.99
C GLY A 222 4.81 18.33 -10.99
N SER A 223 3.49 18.49 -11.19
CA SER A 223 2.91 19.33 -12.23
C SER A 223 2.36 20.67 -11.74
N ASP A 224 2.69 21.13 -10.53
CA ASP A 224 2.36 22.48 -10.02
C ASP A 224 3.01 23.64 -10.82
N VAL A 225 3.55 23.37 -12.02
CA VAL A 225 3.92 24.39 -13.01
C VAL A 225 2.72 24.62 -13.92
N ILE A 226 1.93 25.64 -13.60
CA ILE A 226 0.99 26.25 -14.55
C ILE A 226 1.82 26.66 -15.79
N PRO A 227 1.53 26.17 -17.01
CA PRO A 227 2.07 26.79 -18.20
C PRO A 227 1.60 28.24 -18.18
N GLU A 228 2.52 29.20 -18.03
CA GLU A 228 2.19 30.58 -18.36
C GLU A 228 1.77 30.56 -19.83
N ASP A 229 0.47 30.75 -20.08
CA ASP A 229 -0.01 31.14 -21.40
C ASP A 229 0.69 32.47 -21.71
N ASP A 230 1.74 32.39 -22.51
CA ASP A 230 2.53 33.50 -23.07
C ASP A 230 1.68 34.28 -24.12
N ASP A 231 0.42 34.52 -23.81
CA ASP A 231 -0.49 35.31 -24.64
C ASP A 231 -0.30 36.80 -24.33
N GLU A 232 0.35 37.47 -25.27
CA GLU A 232 -0.19 38.71 -25.84
C GLU A 232 -0.30 39.90 -24.85
N ARG A 233 0.84 40.45 -24.44
CA ARG A 233 0.88 41.81 -23.86
C ARG A 233 2.05 42.61 -24.42
N GLY A 234 1.86 43.09 -25.64
CA GLY A 234 2.75 44.03 -26.32
C GLY A 234 2.05 45.30 -26.84
N ASP A 235 0.83 45.61 -26.42
CA ASP A 235 0.18 46.90 -26.71
C ASP A 235 0.65 47.96 -25.71
N LEU A 236 1.89 48.44 -25.91
CA LEU A 236 2.33 49.69 -25.30
C LEU A 236 1.89 50.84 -26.21
N TYR A 237 0.76 51.43 -25.87
CA TYR A 237 0.31 52.71 -26.38
C TYR A 237 1.42 53.76 -26.20
N ASP A 238 1.96 54.25 -27.32
CA ASP A 238 2.92 55.34 -27.42
C ASP A 238 2.15 56.63 -27.71
N ASP A 239 1.98 57.47 -26.69
CA ASP A 239 1.25 58.73 -26.80
C ASP A 239 1.94 59.82 -25.98
N VAL A 240 3.00 60.46 -26.52
CA VAL A 240 3.22 61.92 -26.39
C VAL A 240 4.19 62.48 -27.46
N ASP A 241 3.82 63.67 -27.96
CA ASP A 241 4.63 64.71 -28.64
C ASP A 241 4.80 64.70 -30.17
N GLN A 242 3.77 65.21 -30.85
CA GLN A 242 3.93 65.96 -32.10
C GLN A 242 4.19 67.45 -31.84
N PRO A 243 5.23 68.05 -32.45
CA PRO A 243 5.21 69.45 -32.85
C PRO A 243 4.95 69.59 -34.36
N LEU A 244 3.82 70.20 -34.73
CA LEU A 244 3.55 70.63 -36.10
C LEU A 244 4.45 71.81 -36.50
N PRO A 245 4.78 71.93 -37.81
CA PRO A 245 4.35 73.16 -38.48
C PRO A 245 3.79 72.95 -39.90
N ILE A 246 2.68 73.68 -40.15
CA ILE A 246 2.34 74.43 -41.38
C ILE A 246 1.97 73.61 -42.65
N SER A 247 0.68 73.58 -43.00
CA SER A 247 0.12 74.39 -44.12
C SER A 247 -1.34 74.01 -44.45
N SER A 248 -2.18 75.05 -44.57
CA SER A 248 -3.39 75.20 -45.42
C SER A 248 -4.65 74.33 -45.19
N SER A 249 -5.58 74.88 -44.39
CA SER A 249 -7.03 75.18 -44.62
C SER A 249 -7.86 74.46 -45.71
N PRO A 250 -9.22 74.56 -45.68
CA PRO A 250 -10.17 74.55 -44.55
C PRO A 250 -11.46 73.71 -44.82
N ALA A 251 -12.23 73.37 -43.78
CA ALA A 251 -13.68 73.21 -43.93
C ALA A 251 -14.43 73.57 -42.63
N SER A 252 -15.28 74.58 -42.75
CA SER A 252 -16.44 74.97 -41.93
C SER A 252 -17.06 73.79 -41.13
N SER A 253 -17.44 73.91 -39.86
CA SER A 253 -18.60 74.71 -39.39
C SER A 253 -18.62 74.85 -37.86
N GLN A 254 -19.29 75.91 -37.41
CA GLN A 254 -19.38 76.52 -36.07
C GLN A 254 -20.19 75.74 -34.99
N PRO A 255 -20.26 76.24 -33.72
CA PRO A 255 -20.23 75.50 -32.46
C PRO A 255 -21.56 75.45 -31.68
N ILE A 256 -21.65 74.59 -30.65
CA ILE A 256 -22.62 74.64 -29.52
C ILE A 256 -21.94 73.83 -28.38
N ASP A 257 -21.32 74.43 -27.37
CA ASP A 257 -21.85 74.96 -26.09
C ASP A 257 -22.64 73.96 -25.22
N ASP A 258 -22.48 74.13 -23.91
CA ASP A 258 -23.26 73.59 -22.78
C ASP A 258 -22.69 72.39 -22.00
N GLU A 259 -21.98 72.76 -20.92
CA GLU A 259 -22.24 72.33 -19.53
C GLU A 259 -23.02 71.02 -19.33
N ILE A 260 -22.30 69.94 -19.00
CA ILE A 260 -22.88 68.83 -18.23
C ILE A 260 -21.96 68.60 -17.02
N TYR A 261 -22.26 69.33 -15.95
CA TYR A 261 -21.85 68.99 -14.59
C TYR A 261 -23.09 68.46 -13.88
N GLU A 262 -23.06 67.22 -13.41
CA GLU A 262 -23.96 66.75 -12.36
C GLU A 262 -23.18 65.97 -11.30
N GLU A 263 -23.29 66.46 -10.07
CA GLU A 263 -22.58 66.04 -8.87
C GLU A 263 -23.12 64.71 -8.29
N LEU A 264 -22.23 63.92 -7.69
CA LEU A 264 -22.53 62.89 -6.66
C LEU A 264 -21.81 63.34 -5.37
N PRO A 265 -22.22 63.02 -4.12
CA PRO A 265 -23.09 61.92 -3.70
C PRO A 265 -24.16 62.27 -2.62
N GLY A 266 -25.22 61.46 -2.57
CA GLY A 266 -26.17 61.47 -1.45
C GLY A 266 -25.61 60.73 -0.23
N ILE A 267 -25.37 61.46 0.87
CA ILE A 267 -25.11 60.92 2.21
C ILE A 267 -26.22 61.44 3.11
N TYR A 268 -27.11 60.59 3.61
CA TYR A 268 -27.74 60.80 4.91
C TYR A 268 -27.93 59.47 5.62
N LEU A 269 -27.26 59.40 6.76
CA LEU A 269 -27.35 58.42 7.84
C LEU A 269 -28.71 58.53 8.53
N TRP A 270 -29.20 57.40 9.06
CA TRP A 270 -30.10 57.38 10.22
C TRP A 270 -29.36 56.73 11.38
#